data_AF-A0A6V8EZL7-F1
#
_entry.id   AF-A0A6V8EZL7-F1
#
_cell.length_a   1.000
_cell.length_b   1.000
_cell.length_c   1.000
_cell.angle_alpha   90.00
_cell.angle_beta   90.00
_cell.angle_gamma   90.00
#
_symmetry.space_group_name_H-M   'P 1'
#
loop_
_entity.id
_entity.type
_entity.pdbx_description
1 polymer ?
#
loop_
_entity_poly.entity_id
_entity_poly.type
_entity_poly.pdbx_seq_one_letter_code
_entity_poly.pdbx_strand_id
1 'polypeptide(L)'
;MERTYKTIFFSIGIVMLFLLSSIGSGVAGFISTGKQGSQTKQNFSKTNEVIVSCSAGGILIQKRLSPESCQDLQQLFSTLVEANAKDPCGKGTQMLKARFIESLAGLGLLPHGLSVQDVCSLIEPPWLHSALLRRGSSQMSSRSLNDENNATLLFCSMAGAGWGFVLPPFLLPRPRLVMQWRGFYPDSSAVSVAEMATGRGVIARGTQIGTALGFIGIGFAFAVPGAPAQFGFIGYSLMTRLKAADMSWYYANFPPLVMDISPEDGAVNVPVSLSELTFTLKDFDQDPMSYTVVTSPNIGSGADTNVENGVYSVPVSGLDSGTTYTWTVMVSDGTDTVENEFTFTTETVAPFITNPLPANNAQYIPLEASNVSFDLIDYQGDLMNWTVETQPDIGSGAATGAGDGRYTVPISGLDYFTSYKWFVNVTDGAHPTKKIFVFRTIAENTLVIEPTDDTTILENYPDDTDGTAESITLRSLSGWKWEGLIKFDLSAIPPNATIQGASLQAYYYKNWDGNPSGHQVNLYRISSNWNEETVTWTTRPSSVTEPSSSAVMPATIEQWVLWNVTGDVMMFYDQGSPNYGWRMMDISGDNTCSYFRSKDYSSFHPVLIIDYET
;
A
#
# COMPACT_ATOMS: atom_id res chain seq x y z
N MET A 1 -41.64 -10.48 39.09
CA MET A 1 -40.86 -9.70 40.08
C MET A 1 -39.47 -10.30 40.11
N GLU A 2 -38.56 -9.69 39.35
CA GLU A 2 -37.10 -9.70 39.47
C GLU A 2 -36.63 -8.93 38.24
N ARG A 3 -36.29 -7.65 38.41
CA ARG A 3 -35.70 -6.86 37.32
C ARG A 3 -34.21 -7.19 37.30
N THR A 4 -33.81 -8.03 36.35
CA THR A 4 -32.41 -8.23 36.00
C THR A 4 -31.91 -6.95 35.33
N TYR A 5 -31.26 -6.07 36.10
CA TYR A 5 -30.54 -4.95 35.52
C TYR A 5 -29.26 -5.50 34.87
N LYS A 6 -29.21 -5.48 33.53
CA LYS A 6 -27.94 -5.52 32.81
C LYS A 6 -27.23 -4.20 33.09
N THR A 7 -26.42 -4.19 34.14
CA THR A 7 -25.42 -3.14 34.34
C THR A 7 -24.33 -3.39 33.31
N ILE A 8 -24.47 -2.77 32.14
CA ILE A 8 -23.35 -2.61 31.21
C ILE A 8 -22.39 -1.64 31.90
N PHE A 9 -21.30 -2.14 32.47
CA PHE A 9 -20.20 -1.31 32.94
C PHE A 9 -19.40 -0.78 31.73
N PHE A 10 -19.99 0.16 31.00
CA PHE A 10 -19.24 1.16 30.24
C PHE A 10 -18.68 2.14 31.26
N SER A 11 -17.58 1.81 31.91
CA SER A 11 -17.00 2.69 32.92
C SER A 11 -15.50 2.42 33.00
N ILE A 12 -14.70 3.43 32.64
CA ILE A 12 -13.22 3.46 32.63
C ILE A 12 -12.57 3.04 31.30
N GLY A 13 -13.31 2.55 30.30
CA GLY A 13 -12.72 2.25 28.97
C GLY A 13 -12.39 3.50 28.12
N ILE A 14 -13.23 4.55 28.20
CA ILE A 14 -13.19 5.65 27.23
C ILE A 14 -12.20 6.77 27.63
N VAL A 15 -11.94 6.97 28.92
CA VAL A 15 -10.91 7.93 29.37
C VAL A 15 -9.50 7.31 29.33
N MET A 16 -9.39 5.98 29.51
CA MET A 16 -8.13 5.24 29.38
C MET A 16 -7.59 5.23 27.93
N LEU A 17 -8.46 5.26 26.93
CA LEU A 17 -8.09 5.25 25.50
C LEU A 17 -7.46 6.57 24.99
N PHE A 18 -7.60 7.67 25.75
CA PHE A 18 -6.96 8.96 25.46
C PHE A 18 -5.54 9.11 26.00
N LEU A 19 -5.14 8.30 26.98
CA LEU A 19 -3.80 8.37 27.60
C LEU A 19 -2.95 7.12 27.35
N LEU A 20 -3.55 6.00 26.95
CA LEU A 20 -2.86 4.70 26.79
C LEU A 20 -2.66 4.24 25.34
N SER A 21 -3.02 5.04 24.33
CA SER A 21 -2.75 4.68 22.92
C SER A 21 -1.43 5.24 22.36
N SER A 22 -0.63 5.96 23.17
CA SER A 22 0.69 6.46 22.75
C SER A 22 1.87 5.54 23.08
N ILE A 23 1.69 4.39 23.74
CA ILE A 23 2.78 3.40 23.95
C ILE A 23 2.21 1.96 23.99
N GLY A 24 2.27 1.27 22.84
CA GLY A 24 2.54 -0.17 22.68
C GLY A 24 1.69 -1.26 23.38
N SER A 25 0.84 -1.91 22.57
CA SER A 25 0.58 -3.36 22.42
C SER A 25 0.55 -4.31 23.64
N GLY A 26 -0.65 -4.85 23.93
CA GLY A 26 -0.80 -6.24 24.38
C GLY A 26 -1.57 -6.47 25.68
N VAL A 27 -2.90 -6.53 25.61
CA VAL A 27 -3.66 -7.54 26.38
C VAL A 27 -4.74 -8.12 25.47
N ALA A 28 -4.47 -9.33 24.99
CA ALA A 28 -5.48 -10.19 24.39
C ALA A 28 -6.41 -10.74 25.48
N GLY A 29 -7.72 -10.64 25.27
CA GLY A 29 -8.71 -11.42 26.00
C GLY A 29 -9.39 -12.38 25.03
N PHE A 30 -9.10 -13.67 25.16
CA PHE A 30 -9.69 -14.74 24.36
C PHE A 30 -11.22 -14.81 24.48
N ILE A 31 -11.86 -15.13 23.36
CA ILE A 31 -13.25 -15.55 23.25
C ILE A 31 -13.32 -17.05 23.58
N SER A 32 -14.01 -17.44 24.65
CA SER A 32 -14.50 -18.81 24.82
C SER A 32 -15.81 -18.95 24.04
N THR A 33 -15.75 -19.55 22.85
CA THR A 33 -16.94 -20.01 22.12
C THR A 33 -17.46 -21.30 22.75
N GLY A 34 -18.46 -21.17 23.62
CA GLY A 34 -19.38 -22.28 23.94
C GLY A 34 -20.70 -22.04 23.24
N LYS A 35 -21.00 -22.78 22.18
CA LYS A 35 -22.32 -22.81 21.53
C LYS A 35 -23.13 -24.01 22.05
N GLN A 36 -24.42 -23.75 22.24
CA GLN A 36 -25.58 -24.60 22.56
C GLN A 36 -25.95 -24.68 24.06
N GLY A 37 -27.15 -24.27 24.49
CA GLY A 37 -28.28 -23.74 23.72
C GLY A 37 -29.51 -23.33 24.53
N SER A 38 -30.54 -22.96 23.76
CA SER A 38 -31.97 -22.80 24.07
C SER A 38 -32.49 -21.50 24.72
N GLN A 39 -32.98 -20.64 23.82
CA GLN A 39 -34.23 -19.87 23.82
C GLN A 39 -34.90 -19.45 25.15
N THR A 40 -35.12 -18.14 25.32
CA THR A 40 -36.49 -17.60 25.18
C THR A 40 -36.47 -16.10 24.81
N LYS A 41 -37.27 -15.74 23.80
CA LYS A 41 -37.61 -14.35 23.42
C LYS A 41 -38.49 -13.72 24.51
N GLN A 42 -38.22 -12.46 24.86
CA GLN A 42 -39.29 -11.51 25.19
C GLN A 42 -39.08 -10.17 24.47
N ASN A 43 -40.17 -9.72 23.86
CA ASN A 43 -40.27 -8.57 22.97
C ASN A 43 -40.03 -7.24 23.68
N PHE A 44 -39.32 -6.36 22.97
CA PHE A 44 -39.07 -4.96 23.26
C PHE A 44 -40.32 -4.10 23.03
N SER A 45 -40.52 -3.11 23.90
CA SER A 45 -41.37 -1.94 23.64
C SER A 45 -40.72 -0.66 24.18
N LYS A 46 -40.16 0.12 23.24
CA LYS A 46 -40.02 1.58 23.15
C LYS A 46 -39.68 2.40 24.41
N THR A 47 -38.40 2.68 24.59
CA THR A 47 -37.72 3.99 24.39
C THR A 47 -36.33 3.85 25.03
N ASN A 48 -35.35 3.36 24.26
CA ASN A 48 -34.00 3.16 24.78
C ASN A 48 -33.21 4.47 24.71
N GLU A 49 -33.58 5.44 25.54
CA GLU A 49 -32.66 6.51 25.87
C GLU A 49 -31.52 5.92 26.70
N VAL A 50 -30.28 6.15 26.26
CA VAL A 50 -29.09 5.65 26.95
C VAL A 50 -28.68 6.69 27.98
N ILE A 51 -28.63 6.29 29.24
CA ILE A 51 -28.16 7.16 30.33
C ILE A 51 -26.64 7.16 30.31
N VAL A 52 -26.06 8.27 29.88
CA VAL A 52 -24.61 8.48 29.88
C VAL A 52 -24.25 9.24 31.15
N SER A 53 -23.37 8.64 31.96
CA SER A 53 -22.89 9.22 33.22
C SER A 53 -21.43 9.64 33.04
N CYS A 54 -21.16 10.94 33.14
CA CYS A 54 -19.83 11.53 33.11
C CYS A 54 -19.47 12.04 34.51
N SER A 55 -18.21 11.92 34.91
CA SER A 55 -17.71 12.38 36.19
C SER A 55 -16.41 13.14 36.01
N ALA A 56 -16.40 14.39 36.45
CA ALA A 56 -15.22 15.24 36.45
C ALA A 56 -15.17 16.02 37.76
N GLY A 57 -13.99 16.05 38.40
CA GLY A 57 -13.81 16.72 39.70
C GLY A 57 -14.65 16.16 40.85
N GLY A 58 -15.24 14.96 40.69
CA GLY A 58 -16.11 14.35 41.70
C GLY A 58 -17.59 14.74 41.64
N ILE A 59 -18.00 15.54 40.65
CA ILE A 59 -19.43 15.84 40.38
C ILE A 59 -19.93 14.89 39.30
N LEU A 60 -21.02 14.17 39.59
CA LEU A 60 -21.65 13.22 38.67
C LEU A 60 -22.66 13.94 37.78
N ILE A 61 -22.45 13.90 36.47
CA ILE A 61 -23.36 14.45 35.46
C ILE A 61 -24.00 13.28 34.71
N GLN A 62 -25.30 13.10 34.89
CA GLN A 62 -26.05 12.06 34.19
C GLN A 62 -26.98 12.70 33.16
N LYS A 63 -26.82 12.30 31.90
CA LYS A 63 -27.63 12.84 30.82
C LYS A 63 -28.17 11.72 29.94
N ARG A 64 -29.43 11.86 29.54
CA ARG A 64 -30.10 10.93 28.64
C ARG A 64 -29.78 11.35 27.22
N LEU A 65 -29.11 10.46 26.49
CA LEU A 65 -28.75 10.70 25.10
C LEU A 65 -29.54 9.76 24.19
N SER A 66 -29.80 10.23 22.97
CA SER A 66 -30.36 9.37 21.92
C SER A 66 -29.31 8.33 21.50
N PRO A 67 -29.74 7.13 21.06
CA PRO A 67 -28.84 6.10 20.54
C PRO A 67 -27.94 6.59 19.40
N GLU A 68 -28.45 7.48 18.54
CA GLU A 68 -27.74 8.05 17.40
C GLU A 68 -26.56 8.94 17.87
N SER A 69 -26.79 9.83 18.83
CA SER A 69 -25.73 10.66 19.42
C SER A 69 -24.66 9.85 20.17
N CYS A 70 -25.02 8.68 20.71
CA CYS A 70 -24.06 7.74 21.31
C CYS A 70 -23.20 7.03 20.25
N GLN A 71 -23.78 6.66 19.11
CA GLN A 71 -23.03 6.05 18.00
C GLN A 71 -22.09 7.04 17.34
N ASP A 72 -22.52 8.29 17.14
CA ASP A 72 -21.67 9.35 16.57
C ASP A 72 -20.47 9.67 17.48
N LEU A 73 -20.69 9.76 18.80
CA LEU A 73 -19.61 9.91 19.78
C LEU A 73 -18.64 8.72 19.75
N GLN A 74 -19.17 7.50 19.62
CA GLN A 74 -18.36 6.27 19.58
C GLN A 74 -17.51 6.19 18.30
N GLN A 75 -18.08 6.57 17.16
CA GLN A 75 -17.38 6.60 15.88
C GLN A 75 -16.26 7.65 15.88
N LEU A 76 -16.57 8.89 16.33
CA LEU A 76 -15.59 9.97 16.43
C LEU A 76 -14.45 9.63 17.38
N PHE A 77 -14.76 8.95 18.48
CA PHE A 77 -13.78 8.43 19.42
C PHE A 77 -12.87 7.36 18.82
N SER A 78 -13.43 6.42 18.05
CA SER A 78 -12.65 5.36 17.40
C SER A 78 -11.66 5.92 16.37
N THR A 79 -12.10 6.86 15.53
CA THR A 79 -11.23 7.53 14.53
C THR A 79 -10.09 8.30 15.20
N LEU A 80 -10.36 8.94 16.34
CA LEU A 80 -9.37 9.70 17.07
C LEU A 80 -8.31 8.80 17.73
N VAL A 81 -8.68 7.61 18.20
CA VAL A 81 -7.75 6.61 18.74
C VAL A 81 -6.76 6.14 17.67
N GLU A 82 -7.24 5.84 16.47
CA GLU A 82 -6.37 5.43 15.34
C GLU A 82 -5.41 6.56 14.91
N ALA A 83 -5.89 7.80 14.84
CA ALA A 83 -5.06 8.95 14.49
C ALA A 83 -3.97 9.23 15.55
N ASN A 84 -4.29 9.10 16.84
CA ASN A 84 -3.36 9.29 17.94
C ASN A 84 -2.23 8.23 17.97
N ALA A 85 -2.52 7.00 17.56
CA ALA A 85 -1.55 5.92 17.53
C ALA A 85 -0.52 6.07 16.40
N LYS A 86 -0.89 6.77 15.31
CA LYS A 86 -0.01 7.02 14.16
C LYS A 86 0.79 8.33 14.26
N ASP A 87 0.12 9.44 14.57
CA ASP A 87 0.75 10.76 14.70
C ASP A 87 0.03 11.60 15.78
N PRO A 88 0.46 11.49 17.06
CA PRO A 88 -0.25 12.08 18.19
C PRO A 88 -0.18 13.61 18.24
N CYS A 89 0.81 14.21 17.57
CA CYS A 89 1.02 15.67 17.53
C CYS A 89 0.62 16.30 16.19
N GLY A 90 0.26 15.48 15.19
CA GLY A 90 -0.17 15.91 13.87
C GLY A 90 -1.41 16.79 13.86
N LYS A 91 -1.46 17.73 12.91
CA LYS A 91 -2.53 18.74 12.81
C LYS A 91 -3.94 18.14 12.64
N GLY A 92 -4.05 16.99 11.95
CA GLY A 92 -5.30 16.24 11.81
C GLY A 92 -5.79 15.61 13.11
N THR A 93 -4.86 15.06 13.90
CA THR A 93 -5.13 14.46 15.20
C THR A 93 -5.54 15.52 16.22
N GLN A 94 -4.90 16.69 16.23
CA GLN A 94 -5.30 17.81 17.09
C GLN A 94 -6.70 18.35 16.73
N MET A 95 -7.06 18.37 15.45
CA MET A 95 -8.39 18.78 15.00
C MET A 95 -9.48 17.78 15.40
N LEU A 96 -9.19 16.46 15.40
CA LEU A 96 -10.10 15.43 15.89
C LEU A 96 -10.29 15.51 17.42
N LYS A 97 -9.23 15.83 18.18
CA LYS A 97 -9.31 16.07 19.63
C LYS A 97 -10.24 17.25 19.95
N ALA A 98 -10.09 18.36 19.24
CA ALA A 98 -10.95 19.53 19.38
C ALA A 98 -12.42 19.21 19.05
N ARG A 99 -12.67 18.53 17.93
CA ARG A 99 -14.03 18.11 17.51
C ARG A 99 -14.72 17.19 18.52
N PHE A 100 -13.97 16.27 19.12
CA PHE A 100 -14.52 15.37 20.13
C PHE A 100 -14.94 16.11 21.41
N ILE A 101 -14.14 17.10 21.84
CA ILE A 101 -14.46 17.95 22.99
C ILE A 101 -15.66 18.85 22.70
N GLU A 102 -15.75 19.40 21.48
CA GLU A 102 -16.91 20.19 21.02
C GLU A 102 -18.20 19.35 20.98
N SER A 103 -18.15 18.10 20.51
CA SER A 103 -19.30 17.18 20.55
C SER A 103 -19.75 16.87 21.98
N LEU A 104 -18.82 16.70 22.91
CA LEU A 104 -19.15 16.51 24.35
C LEU A 104 -19.76 17.77 24.97
N ALA A 105 -19.29 18.95 24.56
CA ALA A 105 -19.83 20.25 24.99
C ALA A 105 -21.25 20.48 24.46
N GLY A 106 -21.50 20.21 23.17
CA GLY A 106 -22.81 20.35 22.53
C GLY A 106 -23.86 19.40 23.13
N LEU A 107 -23.43 18.23 23.57
CA LEU A 107 -24.27 17.29 24.32
C LEU A 107 -24.38 17.64 25.81
N GLY A 108 -23.75 18.73 26.27
CA GLY A 108 -23.76 19.23 27.65
C GLY A 108 -23.24 18.21 28.67
N LEU A 109 -22.20 17.48 28.29
CA LEU A 109 -21.51 16.49 29.12
C LEU A 109 -20.22 17.04 29.76
N LEU A 110 -19.91 18.32 29.51
CA LEU A 110 -18.83 19.03 30.21
C LEU A 110 -19.32 19.61 31.55
N PRO A 111 -18.45 19.71 32.57
CA PRO A 111 -18.83 20.25 33.87
C PRO A 111 -19.12 21.75 33.81
N HIS A 112 -20.08 22.22 34.61
CA HIS A 112 -20.39 23.65 34.70
C HIS A 112 -19.17 24.45 35.15
N GLY A 113 -18.71 25.38 34.30
CA GLY A 113 -17.58 26.28 34.57
C GLY A 113 -16.30 25.99 33.78
N LEU A 114 -16.28 24.97 32.91
CA LEU A 114 -15.17 24.71 31.99
C LEU A 114 -15.61 24.99 30.55
N SER A 115 -14.92 25.90 29.87
CA SER A 115 -15.14 26.14 28.44
C SER A 115 -14.37 25.10 27.60
N VAL A 116 -14.79 24.91 26.35
CA VAL A 116 -14.06 24.05 25.39
C VAL A 116 -12.60 24.52 25.25
N GLN A 117 -12.37 25.83 25.24
CA GLN A 117 -11.03 26.43 25.20
C GLN A 117 -10.16 26.07 26.42
N ASP A 118 -10.72 26.01 27.63
CA ASP A 118 -9.96 25.66 28.85
C ASP A 118 -9.47 24.20 28.79
N VAL A 119 -10.31 23.29 28.29
CA VAL A 119 -9.97 21.86 28.18
C VAL A 119 -8.93 21.63 27.07
N CYS A 120 -9.03 22.32 25.94
CA CYS A 120 -8.04 22.21 24.86
C CYS A 120 -6.66 22.75 25.28
N SER A 121 -6.59 23.81 26.10
CA SER A 121 -5.32 24.38 26.57
C SER A 121 -4.50 23.48 27.49
N LEU A 122 -5.14 22.49 28.14
CA LEU A 122 -4.50 21.52 29.03
C LEU A 122 -3.90 20.32 28.26
N ILE A 123 -4.31 20.13 27.01
CA ILE A 123 -3.88 19.02 26.14
C ILE A 123 -2.64 19.40 25.33
N GLU A 124 -2.42 20.70 25.07
CA GLU A 124 -1.20 21.22 24.43
C GLU A 124 -0.44 22.15 25.39
N PRO A 125 0.41 21.61 26.29
CA PRO A 125 1.15 22.46 27.19
C PRO A 125 2.27 23.23 26.42
N PRO A 126 2.50 24.52 26.71
CA PRO A 126 3.42 25.38 25.93
C PRO A 126 4.88 24.93 25.85
N TRP A 127 5.31 24.01 26.72
CA TRP A 127 6.69 23.53 26.78
C TRP A 127 7.03 22.42 25.77
N LEU A 128 6.05 21.90 25.03
CA LEU A 128 6.31 20.89 23.99
C LEU A 128 7.09 21.47 22.78
N HIS A 129 6.94 22.77 22.49
CA HIS A 129 7.68 23.43 21.40
C HIS A 129 9.12 23.82 21.77
N SER A 130 9.44 23.98 23.06
CA SER A 130 10.76 24.42 23.50
C SER A 130 11.75 23.28 23.76
N ALA A 131 11.28 22.04 23.90
CA ALA A 131 12.11 20.86 24.12
C ALA A 131 12.74 20.28 22.84
N LEU A 132 12.20 20.58 21.65
CA LEU A 132 12.66 20.01 20.37
C LEU A 132 13.73 20.84 19.64
N LEU A 133 14.15 21.99 20.16
CA LEU A 133 15.14 22.88 19.52
C LEU A 133 16.48 23.03 20.26
N ARG A 134 16.76 22.22 21.29
CA ARG A 134 18.10 22.18 21.91
C ARG A 134 18.66 20.76 21.95
N ARG A 135 19.04 20.25 20.78
CA ARG A 135 20.16 19.32 20.66
C ARG A 135 21.44 20.16 20.64
N GLY A 136 22.11 20.22 21.79
CA GLY A 136 23.42 20.82 21.95
C GLY A 136 24.19 19.97 22.93
N SER A 137 25.19 19.26 22.41
CA SER A 137 26.13 18.40 23.11
C SER A 137 26.50 18.91 24.50
N SER A 138 26.19 18.13 25.53
CA SER A 138 27.03 18.09 26.73
C SER A 138 26.97 16.69 27.32
N GLN A 139 28.14 16.08 27.45
CA GLN A 139 28.37 14.90 28.26
C GLN A 139 27.75 15.12 29.64
N MET A 140 26.82 14.27 30.05
CA MET A 140 26.58 14.04 31.47
C MET A 140 27.42 12.83 31.87
N SER A 141 28.53 13.12 32.55
CA SER A 141 29.36 12.11 33.19
C SER A 141 28.53 11.22 34.10
N SER A 142 28.87 9.93 34.14
CA SER A 142 28.45 9.00 35.20
C SER A 142 28.69 9.64 36.57
N ARG A 143 27.61 10.05 37.26
CA ARG A 143 27.70 10.45 38.66
C ARG A 143 27.47 9.20 39.49
N SER A 144 28.52 8.73 40.16
CA SER A 144 28.36 7.77 41.26
C SER A 144 27.43 8.42 42.29
N LEU A 145 26.26 7.81 42.51
CA LEU A 145 25.35 8.21 43.57
C LEU A 145 25.87 7.57 44.85
N ASN A 146 26.79 8.27 45.52
CA ASN A 146 27.26 7.97 46.87
C ASN A 146 26.15 8.24 47.90
N ASP A 147 25.12 7.42 47.90
CA ASP A 147 24.12 7.38 48.95
C ASP A 147 23.57 5.95 48.98
N GLU A 148 24.36 4.98 49.48
CA GLU A 148 24.09 3.52 49.40
C GLU A 148 22.69 3.12 49.91
N ASN A 149 22.01 4.02 50.63
CA ASN A 149 20.69 3.82 51.25
C ASN A 149 19.58 4.80 50.77
N ASN A 150 19.83 5.64 49.74
CA ASN A 150 18.83 6.52 49.12
C ASN A 150 18.87 6.45 47.57
N ALA A 151 17.72 6.22 46.95
CA ALA A 151 17.54 6.25 45.49
C ALA A 151 16.48 7.28 45.07
N THR A 152 16.74 7.95 43.95
CA THR A 152 15.75 8.78 43.24
C THR A 152 15.57 8.22 41.85
N LEU A 153 14.34 7.92 41.49
CA LEU A 153 13.93 7.20 40.29
C LEU A 153 12.92 8.05 39.53
N LEU A 154 13.14 8.22 38.24
CA LEU A 154 12.17 8.85 37.33
C LEU A 154 11.54 7.73 36.53
N PHE A 155 10.23 7.55 36.65
CA PHE A 155 9.50 6.46 36.01
C PHE A 155 8.39 7.03 35.18
N CYS A 156 8.22 6.59 33.93
CA CYS A 156 6.98 6.88 33.21
C CYS A 156 5.86 5.97 33.73
N SER A 157 6.16 4.70 33.97
CA SER A 157 5.24 3.67 34.48
C SER A 157 5.94 2.85 35.56
N MET A 158 5.31 2.61 36.70
CA MET A 158 5.90 1.85 37.81
C MET A 158 4.95 0.80 38.40
N ALA A 159 5.51 -0.33 38.82
CA ALA A 159 4.81 -1.34 39.61
C ALA A 159 5.66 -1.75 40.81
N GLY A 160 5.03 -2.12 41.91
CA GLY A 160 5.76 -2.56 43.10
C GLY A 160 4.89 -3.35 44.07
N ALA A 161 5.53 -4.27 44.80
CA ALA A 161 4.87 -5.11 45.78
C ALA A 161 5.82 -5.49 46.91
N GLY A 162 5.28 -5.79 48.09
CA GLY A 162 6.12 -6.20 49.21
C GLY A 162 5.42 -6.23 50.56
N TRP A 163 6.24 -6.36 51.59
CA TRP A 163 5.83 -6.50 52.98
C TRP A 163 5.87 -5.14 53.71
N GLY A 164 4.69 -4.55 53.92
CA GLY A 164 4.52 -3.23 54.51
C GLY A 164 3.10 -2.67 54.31
N PHE A 165 2.97 -1.35 54.27
CA PHE A 165 1.71 -0.67 53.99
C PHE A 165 1.87 0.43 52.95
N VAL A 166 0.82 0.64 52.15
CA VAL A 166 0.68 1.78 51.23
C VAL A 166 -0.32 2.78 51.80
N LEU A 167 -0.04 4.07 51.61
CA LEU A 167 -0.91 5.17 51.99
C LEU A 167 -1.31 5.97 50.74
N PRO A 168 -2.62 6.05 50.43
CA PRO A 168 -3.74 5.35 51.08
C PRO A 168 -3.78 3.84 50.77
N PRO A 169 -4.38 3.00 51.64
CA PRO A 169 -4.33 1.53 51.53
C PRO A 169 -5.09 0.95 50.33
N PHE A 170 -6.04 1.73 49.78
CA PHE A 170 -6.70 1.43 48.51
C PHE A 170 -6.39 2.54 47.51
N LEU A 171 -5.70 2.16 46.44
CA LEU A 171 -5.41 3.03 45.32
C LEU A 171 -6.38 2.68 44.19
N LEU A 172 -7.29 3.60 43.91
CA LEU A 172 -8.12 3.63 42.71
C LEU A 172 -7.46 4.49 41.63
N PRO A 173 -7.71 4.26 40.32
CA PRO A 173 -7.01 4.91 39.20
C PRO A 173 -7.41 6.39 39.10
N ARG A 174 -6.81 7.21 39.96
CA ARG A 174 -7.07 8.64 40.12
C ARG A 174 -5.73 9.33 40.41
N PRO A 175 -5.49 10.54 39.89
CA PRO A 175 -4.26 11.25 40.18
C PRO A 175 -4.16 11.63 41.66
N ARG A 176 -3.01 11.32 42.25
CA ARG A 176 -2.65 11.69 43.62
C ARG A 176 -1.38 12.51 43.58
N LEU A 177 -1.36 13.59 44.34
CA LEU A 177 -0.16 14.40 44.49
C LEU A 177 0.98 13.55 45.09
N VAL A 178 0.66 12.67 46.03
CA VAL A 178 1.61 11.80 46.71
C VAL A 178 0.98 10.43 46.99
N MET A 179 1.73 9.37 46.73
CA MET A 179 1.52 8.03 47.28
C MET A 179 2.77 7.65 48.09
N GLN A 180 2.59 7.01 49.24
CA GLN A 180 3.72 6.51 50.03
C GLN A 180 3.57 5.03 50.34
N TRP A 181 4.69 4.34 50.47
CA TRP A 181 4.74 3.00 51.07
C TRP A 181 5.83 2.92 52.12
N ARG A 182 5.63 2.05 53.12
CA ARG A 182 6.56 1.88 54.23
C ARG A 182 6.74 0.41 54.58
N GLY A 183 7.99 0.01 54.79
CA GLY A 183 8.39 -1.26 55.40
C GLY A 183 8.87 -1.00 56.81
N PHE A 184 8.26 -1.68 57.80
CA PHE A 184 8.51 -1.41 59.22
C PHE A 184 9.30 -2.51 59.92
N TYR A 185 9.42 -3.70 59.32
CA TYR A 185 10.03 -4.85 59.97
C TYR A 185 11.50 -4.98 59.53
N PRO A 186 12.48 -4.74 60.41
CA PRO A 186 13.90 -4.73 60.04
C PRO A 186 14.38 -6.03 59.40
N ASP A 187 13.83 -7.17 59.86
CA ASP A 187 14.28 -8.51 59.46
C ASP A 187 13.39 -9.18 58.40
N SER A 188 12.25 -8.59 58.02
CA SER A 188 11.26 -9.23 57.14
C SER A 188 10.55 -8.32 56.12
N SER A 189 10.75 -6.99 56.18
CA SER A 189 10.25 -6.10 55.14
C SER A 189 11.13 -6.19 53.89
N ALA A 190 10.51 -6.50 52.76
CA ALA A 190 11.12 -6.43 51.44
C ALA A 190 10.10 -5.87 50.44
N VAL A 191 10.51 -4.91 49.61
CA VAL A 191 9.65 -4.29 48.59
C VAL A 191 10.42 -4.18 47.28
N SER A 192 9.83 -4.67 46.21
CA SER A 192 10.30 -4.42 44.85
C SER A 192 9.54 -3.25 44.22
N VAL A 193 10.26 -2.41 43.46
CA VAL A 193 9.68 -1.34 42.64
C VAL A 193 10.41 -1.31 41.31
N ALA A 194 9.68 -1.37 40.20
CA ALA A 194 10.25 -1.41 38.85
C ALA A 194 9.53 -0.46 37.91
N GLU A 195 10.27 0.06 36.93
CA GLU A 195 9.69 0.65 35.73
C GLU A 195 9.07 -0.45 34.87
N MET A 196 7.81 -0.32 34.49
CA MET A 196 7.15 -1.35 33.70
C MET A 196 7.62 -1.37 32.24
N ALA A 197 8.01 -0.22 31.69
CA ALA A 197 8.43 -0.10 30.30
C ALA A 197 9.85 -0.62 30.07
N THR A 198 10.74 -0.50 31.06
CA THR A 198 12.15 -0.87 30.95
C THR A 198 12.53 -2.08 31.83
N GLY A 199 11.62 -2.53 32.71
CA GLY A 199 11.90 -3.60 33.68
C GLY A 199 13.00 -3.28 34.69
N ARG A 200 13.58 -2.07 34.67
CA ARG A 200 14.62 -1.60 35.58
C ARG A 200 13.99 -1.29 36.95
N GLY A 201 14.50 -1.90 38.01
CA GLY A 201 13.91 -1.81 39.33
C GLY A 201 14.88 -1.92 40.50
N VAL A 202 14.35 -1.69 41.68
CA VAL A 202 15.06 -1.77 42.97
C VAL A 202 14.30 -2.70 43.89
N ILE A 203 15.01 -3.58 44.57
CA ILE A 203 14.53 -4.32 45.74
C ILE A 203 15.11 -3.63 46.96
N ALA A 204 14.25 -3.09 47.82
CA ALA A 204 14.61 -2.55 49.11
C ALA A 204 14.28 -3.56 50.22
N ARG A 205 15.16 -3.64 51.23
CA ARG A 205 15.02 -4.53 52.40
C ARG A 205 15.14 -3.75 53.71
N GLY A 206 14.53 -4.31 54.75
CA GLY A 206 14.52 -3.74 56.10
C GLY A 206 13.62 -2.52 56.25
N THR A 207 13.97 -1.61 57.16
CA THR A 207 13.19 -0.39 57.39
C THR A 207 13.31 0.55 56.19
N GLN A 208 12.16 0.90 55.59
CA GLN A 208 12.15 1.67 54.35
C GLN A 208 10.94 2.59 54.21
N ILE A 209 11.13 3.66 53.43
CA ILE A 209 10.08 4.57 53.00
C ILE A 209 10.25 4.88 51.51
N GLY A 210 9.19 4.68 50.76
CA GLY A 210 9.11 5.13 49.37
C GLY A 210 7.98 6.11 49.15
N THR A 211 8.20 7.06 48.24
CA THR A 211 7.28 8.13 47.91
C THR A 211 7.21 8.27 46.40
N ALA A 212 6.01 8.14 45.82
CA ALA A 212 5.72 8.46 44.43
C ALA A 212 4.96 9.79 44.36
N LEU A 213 5.55 10.78 43.70
CA LEU A 213 4.96 12.09 43.44
C LEU A 213 4.14 12.03 42.14
N GLY A 214 2.93 12.58 42.16
CA GLY A 214 2.04 12.59 41.00
C GLY A 214 1.52 11.20 40.59
N PHE A 215 1.29 10.30 41.55
CA PHE A 215 0.93 8.91 41.26
C PHE A 215 -0.50 8.74 40.73
N ILE A 216 -0.66 8.02 39.62
CA ILE A 216 -1.95 7.60 39.05
C ILE A 216 -1.92 6.09 38.87
N GLY A 217 -2.75 5.35 39.61
CA GLY A 217 -2.69 3.89 39.51
C GLY A 217 -3.64 3.14 40.43
N ILE A 218 -3.50 1.82 40.41
CA ILE A 218 -4.27 0.87 41.21
C ILE A 218 -3.35 0.22 42.23
N GLY A 219 -3.88 -0.14 43.39
CA GLY A 219 -3.11 -0.79 44.43
C GLY A 219 -3.94 -1.11 45.66
N PHE A 220 -3.44 -2.03 46.45
CA PHE A 220 -4.14 -2.58 47.60
C PHE A 220 -3.13 -2.93 48.69
N ALA A 221 -3.56 -2.83 49.94
CA ALA A 221 -2.85 -3.33 51.10
C ALA A 221 -3.79 -4.20 51.93
N PHE A 222 -3.31 -5.34 52.40
CA PHE A 222 -4.06 -6.23 53.27
C PHE A 222 -3.17 -6.76 54.39
N ALA A 223 -3.77 -6.98 55.56
CA ALA A 223 -3.08 -7.46 56.74
C ALA A 223 -3.85 -8.64 57.34
N VAL A 224 -3.14 -9.73 57.63
CA VAL A 224 -3.69 -10.91 58.31
C VAL A 224 -3.10 -10.95 59.72
N PRO A 225 -3.91 -11.16 60.78
CA PRO A 225 -3.40 -11.26 62.14
C PRO A 225 -2.31 -12.34 62.26
N GLY A 226 -1.14 -11.97 62.78
CA GLY A 226 0.01 -12.87 62.93
C GLY A 226 1.00 -12.92 61.76
N ALA A 227 0.75 -12.21 60.66
CA ALA A 227 1.66 -12.07 59.53
C ALA A 227 1.98 -10.58 59.21
N PRO A 228 3.16 -10.26 58.63
CA PRO A 228 3.45 -8.90 58.17
C PRO A 228 2.46 -8.49 57.08
N ALA A 229 2.01 -7.24 57.10
CA ALA A 229 1.09 -6.73 56.08
C ALA A 229 1.73 -6.74 54.69
N GLN A 230 0.92 -6.97 53.66
CA GLN A 230 1.35 -7.00 52.27
C GLN A 230 0.65 -5.92 51.46
N PHE A 231 1.34 -5.42 50.43
CA PHE A 231 0.76 -4.48 49.49
C PHE A 231 1.27 -4.71 48.07
N GLY A 232 0.50 -4.21 47.11
CA GLY A 232 0.88 -4.11 45.70
C GLY A 232 0.32 -2.85 45.06
N PHE A 233 1.01 -2.30 44.08
CA PHE A 233 0.58 -1.15 43.29
C PHE A 233 1.13 -1.20 41.86
N ILE A 234 0.40 -0.55 40.94
CA ILE A 234 0.75 -0.40 39.52
C ILE A 234 0.19 0.93 39.00
N GLY A 235 0.99 1.72 38.30
CA GLY A 235 0.56 3.05 37.86
C GLY A 235 1.66 3.90 37.23
N TYR A 236 1.41 5.20 37.13
CA TYR A 236 2.30 6.22 36.59
C TYR A 236 2.75 7.13 37.75
N SER A 237 4.00 7.60 37.77
CA SER A 237 4.47 8.61 38.73
C SER A 237 5.33 9.64 38.01
N LEU A 238 5.47 10.86 38.54
CA LEU A 238 6.41 11.83 37.97
C LEU A 238 7.82 11.63 38.50
N MET A 239 7.92 11.22 39.77
CA MET A 239 9.18 11.02 40.46
C MET A 239 8.94 10.09 41.63
N THR A 240 9.82 9.11 41.78
CA THR A 240 9.80 8.18 42.90
C THR A 240 11.09 8.33 43.70
N ARG A 241 10.95 8.47 45.02
CA ARG A 241 12.09 8.50 45.94
C ARG A 241 11.97 7.34 46.92
N LEU A 242 13.04 6.58 47.08
CA LEU A 242 13.10 5.43 47.97
C LEU A 242 14.31 5.58 48.91
N LYS A 243 14.06 5.35 50.19
CA LYS A 243 15.09 5.25 51.22
C LYS A 243 14.90 3.94 51.95
N ALA A 244 15.96 3.14 52.10
CA ALA A 244 15.90 1.85 52.77
C ALA A 244 17.16 1.56 53.57
N ALA A 245 17.13 0.51 54.39
CA ALA A 245 18.30 0.06 55.13
C ALA A 245 19.29 -0.71 54.25
N ASP A 246 18.80 -1.36 53.19
CA ASP A 246 19.56 -2.07 52.17
C ASP A 246 18.80 -2.01 50.82
N MET A 247 19.51 -1.82 49.70
CA MET A 247 18.95 -1.73 48.35
C MET A 247 19.79 -2.49 47.32
N SER A 248 19.13 -3.31 46.50
CA SER A 248 19.73 -4.02 45.36
C SER A 248 18.99 -3.70 44.06
N TRP A 249 19.72 -3.42 42.98
CA TRP A 249 19.18 -3.07 41.66
C TRP A 249 19.06 -4.30 40.76
N TYR A 250 18.03 -4.36 39.91
CA TYR A 250 17.93 -5.33 38.82
C TYR A 250 17.50 -4.63 37.52
N TYR A 251 18.21 -4.92 36.43
CA TYR A 251 17.91 -4.44 35.09
C TYR A 251 17.28 -5.62 34.33
N ALA A 252 16.12 -5.43 33.70
CA ALA A 252 15.61 -6.42 32.75
C ALA A 252 16.32 -6.15 31.43
N ASN A 253 17.01 -7.16 30.90
CA ASN A 253 17.66 -7.12 29.60
C ASN A 253 16.57 -7.16 28.50
N PHE A 254 16.69 -6.31 27.50
CA PHE A 254 15.89 -6.36 26.27
C PHE A 254 16.68 -7.10 25.19
N PRO A 255 16.10 -8.11 24.55
CA PRO A 255 16.79 -8.82 23.49
C PRO A 255 17.07 -7.89 22.29
N PRO A 256 18.19 -8.09 21.58
CA PRO A 256 18.55 -7.28 20.42
C PRO A 256 17.55 -7.47 19.27
N LEU A 257 17.39 -6.44 18.42
CA LEU A 257 16.51 -6.46 17.25
C LEU A 257 17.28 -6.39 15.93
N VAL A 258 16.81 -7.16 14.95
CA VAL A 258 17.23 -7.11 13.53
C VAL A 258 16.10 -6.51 12.70
N MET A 259 16.39 -5.46 11.93
CA MET A 259 15.42 -4.73 11.10
C MET A 259 16.04 -4.23 9.79
N ASP A 260 15.25 -3.61 8.92
CA ASP A 260 15.69 -2.94 7.67
C ASP A 260 16.61 -3.82 6.80
N ILE A 261 16.17 -5.05 6.55
CA ILE A 261 16.94 -6.04 5.79
C ILE A 261 16.95 -5.73 4.28
N SER A 262 18.07 -6.03 3.62
CA SER A 262 18.19 -6.04 2.17
C SER A 262 19.03 -7.25 1.72
N PRO A 263 18.55 -8.08 0.79
CA PRO A 263 17.21 -8.06 0.18
C PRO A 263 16.06 -8.24 1.19
N GLU A 264 14.86 -7.76 0.84
CA GLU A 264 13.65 -8.00 1.65
C GLU A 264 13.36 -9.51 1.76
N ASP A 265 12.77 -9.94 2.88
CA ASP A 265 12.43 -11.34 3.08
C ASP A 265 11.37 -11.81 2.06
N GLY A 266 11.68 -12.90 1.36
CA GLY A 266 10.88 -13.43 0.27
C GLY A 266 11.08 -12.71 -1.07
N ALA A 267 12.07 -11.83 -1.21
CA ALA A 267 12.35 -11.15 -2.47
C ALA A 267 12.63 -12.14 -3.60
N VAL A 268 12.10 -11.84 -4.79
CA VAL A 268 12.32 -12.61 -6.03
C VAL A 268 12.99 -11.73 -7.08
N ASN A 269 13.64 -12.35 -8.07
CA ASN A 269 14.41 -11.66 -9.11
C ASN A 269 15.53 -10.78 -8.54
N VAL A 270 16.19 -11.25 -7.48
CA VAL A 270 17.38 -10.60 -6.96
C VAL A 270 18.52 -10.75 -7.97
N PRO A 271 19.22 -9.67 -8.36
CA PRO A 271 20.31 -9.77 -9.32
C PRO A 271 21.40 -10.73 -8.84
N VAL A 272 21.95 -11.57 -9.73
CA VAL A 272 23.12 -12.42 -9.39
C VAL A 272 24.38 -11.58 -9.12
N SER A 273 24.35 -10.29 -9.49
CA SER A 273 25.37 -9.29 -9.20
C SER A 273 25.33 -8.72 -7.76
N LEU A 274 24.38 -9.15 -6.92
CA LEU A 274 24.32 -8.78 -5.52
C LEU A 274 25.67 -9.11 -4.83
N SER A 275 26.26 -8.09 -4.19
CA SER A 275 27.59 -8.21 -3.58
C SER A 275 27.57 -8.13 -2.05
N GLU A 276 26.47 -7.70 -1.44
CA GLU A 276 26.32 -7.65 0.01
C GLU A 276 24.87 -7.84 0.48
N LEU A 277 24.70 -8.42 1.66
CA LEU A 277 23.47 -8.44 2.44
C LEU A 277 23.55 -7.34 3.50
N THR A 278 22.49 -6.57 3.73
CA THR A 278 22.49 -5.49 4.74
C THR A 278 21.36 -5.65 5.75
N PHE A 279 21.60 -5.23 6.99
CA PHE A 279 20.59 -5.22 8.07
C PHE A 279 20.94 -4.18 9.15
N THR A 280 19.93 -3.69 9.86
CA THR A 280 20.09 -2.80 11.02
C THR A 280 20.00 -3.58 12.32
N LEU A 281 20.99 -3.41 13.19
CA LEU A 281 20.96 -3.89 14.57
C LEU A 281 20.55 -2.78 15.53
N LYS A 282 19.67 -3.13 16.47
CA LYS A 282 19.24 -2.22 17.53
C LYS A 282 19.05 -2.95 18.85
N ASP A 283 19.80 -2.51 19.84
CA ASP A 283 19.58 -2.82 21.25
C ASP A 283 19.04 -1.60 22.00
N PHE A 284 18.06 -1.83 22.88
CA PHE A 284 17.42 -0.76 23.66
C PHE A 284 18.14 -0.45 24.97
N ASP A 285 18.92 -1.39 25.50
CA ASP A 285 19.74 -1.18 26.68
C ASP A 285 21.06 -0.46 26.38
N GLN A 286 21.42 -0.38 25.10
CA GLN A 286 22.70 0.11 24.56
C GLN A 286 23.88 -0.78 24.95
N ASP A 287 23.60 -2.07 25.12
CA ASP A 287 24.63 -3.07 25.35
C ASP A 287 25.36 -3.41 24.06
N PRO A 288 26.67 -3.69 24.12
CA PRO A 288 27.45 -4.10 22.97
C PRO A 288 26.96 -5.46 22.45
N MET A 289 26.61 -5.53 21.17
CA MET A 289 26.10 -6.74 20.54
C MET A 289 27.21 -7.53 19.83
N SER A 290 26.98 -8.82 19.64
CA SER A 290 27.76 -9.67 18.74
C SER A 290 26.81 -10.35 17.78
N TYR A 291 27.14 -10.38 16.49
CA TYR A 291 26.30 -11.01 15.47
C TYR A 291 27.07 -12.05 14.66
N THR A 292 26.33 -12.99 14.08
CA THR A 292 26.82 -13.95 13.11
C THR A 292 25.77 -14.16 12.02
N VAL A 293 26.22 -14.12 10.77
CA VAL A 293 25.41 -14.33 9.57
C VAL A 293 25.95 -15.52 8.80
N VAL A 294 25.07 -16.46 8.48
CA VAL A 294 25.37 -17.63 7.65
C VAL A 294 24.36 -17.74 6.51
N THR A 295 24.78 -18.28 5.37
CA THR A 295 23.95 -18.41 4.16
C THR A 295 23.83 -19.89 3.73
N SER A 296 22.70 -20.25 3.13
CA SER A 296 22.40 -21.57 2.57
C SER A 296 21.58 -21.45 1.28
N PRO A 297 22.08 -21.85 0.10
CA PRO A 297 23.45 -22.32 -0.15
C PRO A 297 24.52 -21.29 0.25
N ASN A 298 25.74 -21.75 0.53
CA ASN A 298 26.79 -20.87 1.06
C ASN A 298 27.34 -19.92 -0.01
N ILE A 299 27.01 -18.64 0.13
CA ILE A 299 27.48 -17.52 -0.73
C ILE A 299 28.29 -16.49 0.05
N GLY A 300 28.49 -16.72 1.35
CA GLY A 300 29.16 -15.78 2.24
C GLY A 300 28.72 -15.94 3.70
N SER A 301 29.53 -15.41 4.60
CA SER A 301 29.23 -15.31 6.02
C SER A 301 29.91 -14.09 6.62
N GLY A 302 29.40 -13.61 7.75
CA GLY A 302 29.96 -12.45 8.45
C GLY A 302 29.72 -12.56 9.94
N ALA A 303 30.66 -12.08 10.74
CA ALA A 303 30.49 -12.03 12.18
C ALA A 303 31.32 -10.88 12.74
N ASP A 304 30.79 -10.23 13.76
CA ASP A 304 31.52 -9.20 14.51
C ASP A 304 31.06 -9.18 15.98
N THR A 305 31.87 -8.59 16.84
CA THR A 305 31.68 -8.57 18.29
C THR A 305 31.84 -7.16 18.85
N ASN A 306 31.10 -6.87 19.91
CA ASN A 306 31.07 -5.56 20.56
C ASN A 306 30.65 -4.42 19.63
N VAL A 307 29.66 -4.67 18.79
CA VAL A 307 29.11 -3.71 17.84
C VAL A 307 27.99 -2.88 18.48
N GLU A 308 27.84 -1.64 18.04
CA GLU A 308 26.80 -0.72 18.54
C GLU A 308 25.52 -0.79 17.67
N ASN A 309 24.53 0.05 17.99
CA ASN A 309 23.36 0.20 17.12
C ASN A 309 23.76 0.81 15.78
N GLY A 310 23.40 0.17 14.67
CA GLY A 310 23.85 0.61 13.35
C GLY A 310 23.45 -0.32 12.22
N VAL A 311 23.85 0.07 11.01
CA VAL A 311 23.67 -0.71 9.79
C VAL A 311 24.93 -1.53 9.55
N TYR A 312 24.76 -2.82 9.29
CA TYR A 312 25.82 -3.78 9.04
C TYR A 312 25.63 -4.42 7.67
N SER A 313 26.74 -4.76 7.01
CA SER A 313 26.71 -5.49 5.75
C SER A 313 27.63 -6.72 5.77
N VAL A 314 27.24 -7.73 4.99
CA VAL A 314 27.96 -9.00 4.85
C VAL A 314 28.19 -9.25 3.37
N PRO A 315 29.46 -9.37 2.93
CA PRO A 315 29.76 -9.59 1.52
C PRO A 315 29.27 -10.98 1.08
N VAL A 316 28.70 -11.06 -0.12
CA VAL A 316 28.27 -12.29 -0.77
C VAL A 316 28.81 -12.37 -2.19
N SER A 317 28.99 -13.59 -2.70
CA SER A 317 29.48 -13.83 -4.06
C SER A 317 29.11 -15.24 -4.53
N GLY A 318 29.21 -15.48 -5.83
CA GLY A 318 28.95 -16.82 -6.40
C GLY A 318 27.47 -17.20 -6.35
N LEU A 319 26.57 -16.24 -6.59
CA LEU A 319 25.14 -16.49 -6.64
C LEU A 319 24.80 -17.21 -7.94
N ASP A 320 24.18 -18.39 -7.83
CA ASP A 320 23.64 -19.16 -8.93
C ASP A 320 22.29 -18.57 -9.34
N SER A 321 22.00 -18.56 -10.65
CA SER A 321 20.71 -18.08 -11.18
C SER A 321 19.55 -18.98 -10.74
N GLY A 322 18.37 -18.41 -10.50
CA GLY A 322 17.15 -19.14 -10.17
C GLY A 322 17.20 -19.91 -8.85
N THR A 323 18.14 -19.55 -7.98
CA THR A 323 18.43 -20.27 -6.74
C THR A 323 17.89 -19.47 -5.57
N THR A 324 17.16 -20.16 -4.68
CA THR A 324 16.70 -19.57 -3.43
C THR A 324 17.81 -19.71 -2.38
N TYR A 325 18.18 -18.57 -1.80
CA TYR A 325 19.13 -18.46 -0.70
C TYR A 325 18.39 -18.11 0.59
N THR A 326 18.74 -18.82 1.64
CA THR A 326 18.34 -18.53 3.01
C THR A 326 19.54 -17.96 3.75
N TRP A 327 19.35 -16.91 4.52
CA TRP A 327 20.39 -16.36 5.38
C TRP A 327 19.87 -16.14 6.80
N THR A 328 20.67 -16.58 7.76
CA THR A 328 20.32 -16.59 9.18
C THR A 328 21.20 -15.58 9.90
N VAL A 329 20.58 -14.63 10.61
CA VAL A 329 21.24 -13.62 11.44
C VAL A 329 21.00 -13.99 12.91
N MET A 330 22.07 -14.37 13.61
CA MET A 330 22.09 -14.58 15.05
C MET A 330 22.72 -13.37 15.73
N VAL A 331 22.06 -12.78 16.73
CA VAL A 331 22.54 -11.60 17.47
C VAL A 331 22.43 -11.83 18.97
N SER A 332 23.48 -11.53 19.72
CA SER A 332 23.49 -11.61 21.18
C SER A 332 24.06 -10.34 21.81
N ASP A 333 23.48 -9.90 22.92
CA ASP A 333 23.98 -8.83 23.80
C ASP A 333 24.78 -9.36 25.00
N GLY A 334 25.07 -10.67 25.03
CA GLY A 334 25.73 -11.36 26.14
C GLY A 334 24.78 -11.94 27.19
N THR A 335 23.50 -11.55 27.19
CA THR A 335 22.45 -12.08 28.06
C THR A 335 21.39 -12.85 27.28
N ASP A 336 20.85 -12.24 26.22
CA ASP A 336 19.87 -12.82 25.32
C ASP A 336 20.50 -13.09 23.94
N THR A 337 19.86 -13.97 23.17
CA THR A 337 20.24 -14.27 21.79
C THR A 337 18.99 -14.40 20.95
N VAL A 338 18.96 -13.68 19.83
CA VAL A 338 17.86 -13.70 18.86
C VAL A 338 18.38 -14.29 17.55
N GLU A 339 17.56 -15.11 16.92
CA GLU A 339 17.83 -15.73 15.63
C GLU A 339 16.71 -15.38 14.65
N ASN A 340 17.09 -14.79 13.52
CA ASN A 340 16.18 -14.43 12.43
C ASN A 340 16.62 -15.13 11.15
N GLU A 341 15.67 -15.70 10.43
CA GLU A 341 15.89 -16.32 9.12
C GLU A 341 15.19 -15.52 8.04
N PHE A 342 15.88 -15.26 6.94
CA PHE A 342 15.38 -14.50 5.80
C PHE A 342 15.70 -15.23 4.50
N THR A 343 14.88 -15.02 3.47
CA THR A 343 15.02 -15.69 2.17
C THR A 343 15.00 -14.72 1.00
N PHE A 344 15.70 -15.06 -0.08
CA PHE A 344 15.56 -14.39 -1.37
C PHE A 344 15.84 -15.36 -2.52
N THR A 345 15.32 -15.08 -3.71
CA THR A 345 15.53 -15.90 -4.91
C THR A 345 16.17 -15.06 -6.02
N THR A 346 17.27 -15.56 -6.57
CA THR A 346 17.98 -14.90 -7.66
C THR A 346 17.23 -15.01 -8.98
N GLU A 347 17.50 -14.09 -9.89
CA GLU A 347 16.98 -14.14 -11.26
C GLU A 347 17.33 -15.47 -11.97
N THR A 348 16.35 -16.09 -12.63
CA THR A 348 16.55 -17.18 -13.59
C THR A 348 16.80 -16.56 -14.95
N VAL A 349 17.79 -16.99 -15.74
CA VAL A 349 17.96 -16.33 -17.05
C VAL A 349 18.26 -17.32 -18.15
N ALA A 350 17.19 -17.76 -18.83
CA ALA A 350 17.28 -18.14 -20.22
C ALA A 350 17.10 -16.85 -21.06
N PRO A 351 17.70 -16.77 -22.26
CA PRO A 351 17.56 -15.61 -23.14
C PRO A 351 16.09 -15.23 -23.37
N PHE A 352 15.75 -13.95 -23.33
CA PHE A 352 14.38 -13.48 -23.42
C PHE A 352 14.08 -12.85 -24.79
N ILE A 353 13.00 -13.32 -25.44
CA ILE A 353 12.58 -12.90 -26.78
C ILE A 353 11.31 -12.07 -26.68
N THR A 354 11.32 -10.84 -27.21
CA THR A 354 10.20 -9.89 -27.14
C THR A 354 9.99 -9.09 -28.42
N ASN A 355 8.94 -8.25 -28.43
CA ASN A 355 8.64 -7.25 -29.47
C ASN A 355 8.70 -7.77 -30.92
N PRO A 356 8.05 -8.91 -31.22
CA PRO A 356 8.02 -9.44 -32.58
C PRO A 356 7.35 -8.44 -33.53
N LEU A 357 7.95 -8.22 -34.69
CA LEU A 357 7.33 -7.54 -35.83
C LEU A 357 7.46 -8.44 -37.07
N PRO A 358 6.36 -8.83 -37.73
CA PRO A 358 4.97 -8.55 -37.35
C PRO A 358 4.61 -9.06 -35.95
N ALA A 359 3.69 -8.37 -35.28
CA ALA A 359 3.21 -8.75 -33.96
C ALA A 359 2.60 -10.17 -34.00
N ASN A 360 2.65 -10.89 -32.88
CA ASN A 360 2.09 -12.23 -32.83
C ASN A 360 0.58 -12.21 -33.09
N ASN A 361 0.13 -13.08 -34.00
CA ASN A 361 -1.21 -13.14 -34.57
C ASN A 361 -1.64 -11.88 -35.35
N ALA A 362 -0.69 -11.07 -35.82
CA ALA A 362 -1.00 -9.96 -36.71
C ALA A 362 -1.71 -10.46 -37.97
N GLN A 363 -2.73 -9.72 -38.40
CA GLN A 363 -3.48 -10.00 -39.61
C GLN A 363 -3.21 -8.92 -40.65
N TYR A 364 -3.52 -9.23 -41.90
CA TYR A 364 -3.44 -8.28 -43.01
C TYR A 364 -2.03 -7.72 -43.28
N ILE A 365 -1.01 -8.57 -43.13
CA ILE A 365 0.36 -8.20 -43.50
C ILE A 365 0.46 -8.01 -45.03
N PRO A 366 0.95 -6.86 -45.52
CA PRO A 366 1.10 -6.63 -46.96
C PRO A 366 2.16 -7.58 -47.55
N LEU A 367 2.00 -7.94 -48.83
CA LEU A 367 2.97 -8.81 -49.50
C LEU A 367 4.35 -8.16 -49.70
N GLU A 368 4.41 -6.82 -49.60
CA GLU A 368 5.64 -6.03 -49.63
C GLU A 368 6.47 -6.12 -48.33
N ALA A 369 5.93 -6.79 -47.30
CA ALA A 369 6.68 -7.03 -46.07
C ALA A 369 7.92 -7.88 -46.38
N SER A 370 9.09 -7.28 -46.16
CA SER A 370 10.39 -7.84 -46.52
C SER A 370 11.13 -8.45 -45.35
N ASN A 371 10.66 -8.25 -44.10
CA ASN A 371 11.42 -8.60 -42.91
C ASN A 371 10.49 -9.11 -41.78
N VAL A 372 11.01 -10.02 -40.95
CA VAL A 372 10.55 -10.22 -39.57
C VAL A 372 11.63 -9.76 -38.60
N SER A 373 11.28 -9.34 -37.40
CA SER A 373 12.22 -8.89 -36.38
C SER A 373 11.74 -9.16 -34.96
N PHE A 374 12.68 -9.28 -34.03
CA PHE A 374 12.43 -9.52 -32.62
C PHE A 374 13.54 -8.86 -31.80
N ASP A 375 13.24 -8.54 -30.54
CA ASP A 375 14.23 -8.09 -29.58
C ASP A 375 14.70 -9.28 -28.75
N LEU A 376 16.00 -9.28 -28.46
CA LEU A 376 16.67 -10.32 -27.69
C LEU A 376 17.45 -9.67 -26.56
N ILE A 377 17.25 -10.18 -25.34
CA ILE A 377 17.91 -9.69 -24.13
C ILE A 377 18.37 -10.90 -23.30
N ASP A 378 19.61 -10.83 -22.82
CA ASP A 378 20.16 -11.69 -21.79
C ASP A 378 20.59 -10.87 -20.58
N TYR A 379 19.97 -11.12 -19.42
CA TYR A 379 20.24 -10.31 -18.22
C TYR A 379 21.61 -10.61 -17.59
N GLN A 380 22.29 -11.70 -17.96
CA GLN A 380 23.66 -11.97 -17.53
C GLN A 380 24.69 -11.28 -18.44
N GLY A 381 24.25 -10.76 -19.59
CA GLY A 381 25.13 -10.19 -20.61
C GLY A 381 25.90 -11.26 -21.39
N ASP A 382 25.46 -12.52 -21.33
CA ASP A 382 26.04 -13.61 -22.09
C ASP A 382 25.74 -13.44 -23.59
N LEU A 383 26.69 -13.84 -24.43
CA LEU A 383 26.46 -13.85 -25.87
C LEU A 383 25.61 -15.05 -26.27
N MET A 384 24.62 -14.82 -27.12
CA MET A 384 23.60 -15.78 -27.50
C MET A 384 23.79 -16.28 -28.93
N ASN A 385 23.31 -17.49 -29.19
CA ASN A 385 23.14 -18.03 -30.53
C ASN A 385 21.64 -18.14 -30.80
N TRP A 386 21.20 -17.70 -31.98
CA TRP A 386 19.79 -17.78 -32.35
C TRP A 386 19.58 -18.24 -33.79
N THR A 387 18.44 -18.88 -34.02
CA THR A 387 17.94 -19.24 -35.36
C THR A 387 16.48 -18.83 -35.52
N VAL A 388 16.14 -18.44 -36.75
CA VAL A 388 14.78 -18.16 -37.20
C VAL A 388 14.48 -19.01 -38.43
N GLU A 389 13.38 -19.74 -38.37
CA GLU A 389 12.83 -20.54 -39.47
C GLU A 389 11.36 -20.17 -39.69
N THR A 390 10.87 -20.22 -40.93
CA THR A 390 9.49 -19.88 -41.28
C THR A 390 8.72 -21.06 -41.88
N GLN A 391 7.39 -21.06 -41.73
CA GLN A 391 6.48 -22.07 -42.25
C GLN A 391 5.13 -21.44 -42.68
N PRO A 392 4.73 -21.49 -43.96
CA PRO A 392 5.53 -21.91 -45.13
C PRO A 392 6.87 -21.18 -45.23
N ASP A 393 7.84 -21.80 -45.92
CA ASP A 393 9.19 -21.22 -46.01
C ASP A 393 9.18 -19.97 -46.90
N ILE A 394 9.45 -18.83 -46.26
CA ILE A 394 9.58 -17.50 -46.86
C ILE A 394 10.93 -16.86 -46.51
N GLY A 395 11.82 -17.60 -45.86
CA GLY A 395 13.08 -17.09 -45.34
C GLY A 395 13.51 -17.74 -44.04
N SER A 396 14.79 -17.57 -43.72
CA SER A 396 15.40 -18.02 -42.46
C SER A 396 16.58 -17.10 -42.11
N GLY A 397 17.00 -17.14 -40.86
CA GLY A 397 18.13 -16.36 -40.36
C GLY A 397 18.80 -17.04 -39.18
N ALA A 398 20.07 -16.72 -38.94
CA ALA A 398 20.78 -17.19 -37.76
C ALA A 398 21.91 -16.21 -37.41
N ALA A 399 22.26 -16.15 -36.13
CA ALA A 399 23.48 -15.52 -35.67
C ALA A 399 24.10 -16.30 -34.51
N THR A 400 25.42 -16.15 -34.37
CA THR A 400 26.19 -16.72 -33.26
C THR A 400 26.93 -15.61 -32.54
N GLY A 401 27.02 -15.69 -31.22
CA GLY A 401 27.68 -14.65 -30.42
C GLY A 401 26.97 -13.29 -30.47
N ALA A 402 25.65 -13.31 -30.60
CA ALA A 402 24.76 -12.15 -30.63
C ALA A 402 24.60 -11.57 -29.21
N GLY A 403 24.80 -10.27 -29.04
CA GLY A 403 24.47 -9.59 -27.78
C GLY A 403 23.01 -9.14 -27.72
N ASP A 404 22.68 -8.32 -26.73
CA ASP A 404 21.36 -7.72 -26.61
C ASP A 404 21.07 -6.78 -27.78
N GLY A 405 19.82 -6.82 -28.26
CA GLY A 405 19.35 -5.88 -29.28
C GLY A 405 18.24 -6.43 -30.17
N ARG A 406 17.92 -5.65 -31.21
CA ARG A 406 16.92 -6.00 -32.21
C ARG A 406 17.54 -6.70 -33.39
N TYR A 407 17.02 -7.88 -33.72
CA TYR A 407 17.45 -8.68 -34.84
C TYR A 407 16.39 -8.69 -35.94
N THR A 408 16.83 -8.62 -37.20
CA THR A 408 15.96 -8.58 -38.38
C THR A 408 16.35 -9.67 -39.35
N VAL A 409 15.37 -10.43 -39.82
CA VAL A 409 15.52 -11.55 -40.74
C VAL A 409 14.72 -11.25 -42.02
N PRO A 410 15.37 -11.23 -43.19
CA PRO A 410 14.68 -10.99 -44.45
C PRO A 410 13.73 -12.15 -44.78
N ILE A 411 12.56 -11.82 -45.31
CA ILE A 411 11.54 -12.71 -45.84
C ILE A 411 11.10 -12.25 -47.24
N SER A 412 10.57 -13.18 -48.04
CA SER A 412 10.07 -12.88 -49.38
C SER A 412 9.10 -13.98 -49.85
N GLY A 413 8.40 -13.76 -50.96
CA GLY A 413 7.50 -14.78 -51.53
C GLY A 413 6.24 -15.01 -50.71
N LEU A 414 5.70 -13.93 -50.13
CA LEU A 414 4.43 -13.97 -49.42
C LEU A 414 3.27 -14.20 -50.40
N ASP A 415 2.38 -15.12 -50.05
CA ASP A 415 1.16 -15.45 -50.78
C ASP A 415 -0.04 -14.76 -50.13
N TYR A 416 -1.08 -14.46 -50.91
CA TYR A 416 -2.32 -13.90 -50.39
C TYR A 416 -3.02 -14.85 -49.39
N PHE A 417 -3.67 -14.25 -48.39
CA PHE A 417 -4.52 -14.88 -47.37
C PHE A 417 -3.89 -16.07 -46.62
N THR A 418 -2.56 -16.10 -46.58
CA THR A 418 -1.77 -17.23 -46.06
C THR A 418 -1.24 -16.92 -44.67
N SER A 419 -1.38 -17.90 -43.76
CA SER A 419 -0.84 -17.79 -42.41
C SER A 419 0.57 -18.35 -42.36
N TYR A 420 1.51 -17.53 -41.91
CA TYR A 420 2.90 -17.89 -41.71
C TYR A 420 3.21 -18.01 -40.23
N LYS A 421 3.94 -19.06 -39.87
CA LYS A 421 4.54 -19.23 -38.55
C LYS A 421 6.04 -19.01 -38.67
N TRP A 422 6.63 -18.40 -37.67
CA TRP A 422 8.08 -18.30 -37.59
C TRP A 422 8.55 -18.64 -36.18
N PHE A 423 9.64 -19.40 -36.13
CA PHE A 423 10.16 -20.04 -34.93
C PHE A 423 11.47 -19.35 -34.58
N VAL A 424 11.54 -18.76 -33.40
CA VAL A 424 12.78 -18.16 -32.88
C VAL A 424 13.32 -19.08 -31.80
N ASN A 425 14.46 -19.71 -32.06
CA ASN A 425 15.18 -20.52 -31.10
C ASN A 425 16.44 -19.77 -30.67
N VAL A 426 16.66 -19.61 -29.36
CA VAL A 426 17.81 -18.89 -28.81
C VAL A 426 18.45 -19.73 -27.70
N THR A 427 19.77 -19.64 -27.54
CA THR A 427 20.49 -20.18 -26.41
C THR A 427 21.74 -19.36 -26.10
N ASP A 428 22.04 -19.16 -24.83
CA ASP A 428 23.30 -18.61 -24.29
C ASP A 428 24.42 -19.69 -24.20
N GLY A 429 24.13 -20.93 -24.62
CA GLY A 429 25.02 -22.10 -24.48
C GLY A 429 24.69 -23.02 -23.30
N ALA A 430 23.92 -22.54 -22.32
CA ALA A 430 23.46 -23.30 -21.15
C ALA A 430 21.93 -23.48 -21.12
N HIS A 431 21.19 -22.42 -21.43
CA HIS A 431 19.74 -22.31 -21.36
C HIS A 431 19.14 -22.00 -22.75
N PRO A 432 18.25 -22.86 -23.25
CA PRO A 432 17.54 -22.60 -24.50
C PRO A 432 16.17 -21.94 -24.27
N THR A 433 15.83 -20.94 -25.09
CA THR A 433 14.50 -20.33 -25.19
C THR A 433 13.92 -20.53 -26.58
N LYS A 434 12.62 -20.83 -26.67
CA LYS A 434 11.91 -20.96 -27.94
C LYS A 434 10.62 -20.14 -27.92
N LYS A 435 10.37 -19.40 -28.99
CA LYS A 435 9.10 -18.69 -29.25
C LYS A 435 8.60 -18.99 -30.65
N ILE A 436 7.27 -19.00 -30.78
CA ILE A 436 6.58 -19.16 -32.05
C ILE A 436 5.70 -17.95 -32.23
N PHE A 437 5.84 -17.30 -33.37
CA PHE A 437 5.03 -16.17 -33.77
C PHE A 437 4.27 -16.52 -35.04
N VAL A 438 3.07 -15.97 -35.15
CA VAL A 438 2.18 -16.21 -36.30
C VAL A 438 1.78 -14.86 -36.88
N PHE A 439 1.69 -14.77 -38.20
CA PHE A 439 1.00 -13.67 -38.86
C PHE A 439 0.25 -14.17 -40.08
N ARG A 440 -0.67 -13.36 -40.60
CA ARG A 440 -1.43 -13.65 -41.81
C ARG A 440 -1.36 -12.49 -42.79
N THR A 441 -1.13 -12.80 -44.06
CA THR A 441 -1.11 -11.80 -45.13
C THR A 441 -2.52 -11.36 -45.56
N ILE A 442 -2.60 -10.20 -46.22
CA ILE A 442 -3.83 -9.69 -46.86
C ILE A 442 -4.40 -10.69 -47.87
N ALA A 443 -5.72 -10.66 -48.10
CA ALA A 443 -6.32 -11.39 -49.21
C ALA A 443 -6.15 -10.64 -50.53
N GLU A 444 -6.37 -11.33 -51.65
CA GLU A 444 -6.39 -10.70 -52.97
C GLU A 444 -7.52 -9.65 -53.01
N ASN A 445 -7.26 -8.51 -53.65
CA ASN A 445 -8.15 -7.35 -53.69
C ASN A 445 -8.59 -6.82 -52.30
N THR A 446 -7.76 -7.00 -51.27
CA THR A 446 -7.90 -6.33 -49.98
C THR A 446 -6.83 -5.26 -49.83
N LEU A 447 -7.24 -4.05 -49.48
CA LEU A 447 -6.37 -2.93 -49.11
C LEU A 447 -6.49 -2.67 -47.61
N VAL A 448 -5.37 -2.41 -46.95
CA VAL A 448 -5.33 -1.94 -45.55
C VAL A 448 -4.68 -0.58 -45.52
N ILE A 449 -5.42 0.40 -44.99
CA ILE A 449 -5.05 1.81 -44.95
C ILE A 449 -4.92 2.22 -43.49
N GLU A 450 -3.78 2.81 -43.15
CA GLU A 450 -3.53 3.47 -41.86
C GLU A 450 -4.20 4.86 -41.83
N PRO A 451 -4.66 5.35 -40.67
CA PRO A 451 -5.26 6.67 -40.56
C PRO A 451 -4.24 7.76 -40.88
N THR A 452 -4.71 8.83 -41.54
CA THR A 452 -3.91 10.06 -41.75
C THR A 452 -3.99 10.99 -40.56
N ASP A 453 -5.13 11.00 -39.88
CA ASP A 453 -5.44 11.90 -38.77
C ASP A 453 -6.31 11.14 -37.75
N ASP A 454 -5.99 11.24 -36.46
CA ASP A 454 -6.84 10.86 -35.33
C ASP A 454 -6.64 11.75 -34.09
N THR A 455 -7.67 11.90 -33.27
CA THR A 455 -7.56 12.63 -32.00
C THR A 455 -8.73 12.34 -31.06
N THR A 456 -8.60 12.74 -29.80
CA THR A 456 -9.71 12.81 -28.84
C THR A 456 -10.12 14.26 -28.60
N ILE A 457 -11.41 14.55 -28.65
CA ILE A 457 -11.99 15.83 -28.19
C ILE A 457 -12.66 15.66 -26.82
N LEU A 458 -12.44 16.63 -25.92
CA LEU A 458 -12.75 16.50 -24.49
C LEU A 458 -13.75 17.57 -24.01
N GLU A 459 -14.95 17.19 -23.57
CA GLU A 459 -15.97 18.14 -23.10
C GLU A 459 -15.55 18.93 -21.84
N ASN A 460 -14.84 18.28 -20.92
CA ASN A 460 -14.35 18.87 -19.67
C ASN A 460 -13.12 19.75 -19.85
N TYR A 461 -12.41 19.63 -20.97
CA TYR A 461 -11.28 20.46 -21.35
C TYR A 461 -11.49 21.00 -22.78
N PRO A 462 -12.45 21.92 -22.95
CA PRO A 462 -13.08 22.11 -24.24
C PRO A 462 -12.21 22.85 -25.28
N ASP A 463 -11.11 23.45 -24.84
CA ASP A 463 -10.14 24.18 -25.67
C ASP A 463 -8.79 23.44 -25.80
N ASP A 464 -8.65 22.26 -25.19
CA ASP A 464 -7.44 21.44 -25.30
C ASP A 464 -7.49 20.61 -26.59
N THR A 465 -6.30 20.36 -27.16
CA THR A 465 -6.08 19.52 -28.35
C THR A 465 -5.35 18.24 -27.93
N ASP A 466 -5.68 17.09 -28.52
CA ASP A 466 -5.08 15.80 -28.16
C ASP A 466 -4.58 15.04 -29.39
N GLY A 467 -4.12 15.77 -30.42
CA GLY A 467 -3.76 15.23 -31.74
C GLY A 467 -2.42 14.48 -31.81
N THR A 468 -1.68 14.40 -30.71
CA THR A 468 -0.44 13.61 -30.60
C THR A 468 -0.55 12.52 -29.53
N ALA A 469 -1.75 12.26 -29.02
CA ALA A 469 -1.95 11.26 -28.00
C ALA A 469 -1.78 9.87 -28.59
N GLU A 470 -1.10 8.98 -27.87
CA GLU A 470 -0.95 7.56 -28.25
C GLU A 470 -2.25 6.73 -28.07
N SER A 471 -3.38 7.39 -27.80
CA SER A 471 -4.67 6.74 -27.62
C SER A 471 -5.86 7.61 -28.03
N ILE A 472 -6.85 6.99 -28.65
CA ILE A 472 -8.20 7.55 -28.83
C ILE A 472 -9.05 7.11 -27.65
N THR A 473 -9.64 8.05 -26.91
CA THR A 473 -10.37 7.74 -25.67
C THR A 473 -11.85 8.11 -25.79
N LEU A 474 -12.72 7.20 -25.34
CA LEU A 474 -14.16 7.41 -25.38
C LEU A 474 -14.75 7.39 -23.98
N ARG A 475 -15.64 8.35 -23.72
CA ARG A 475 -16.42 8.47 -22.48
C ARG A 475 -17.77 9.13 -22.77
N SER A 476 -18.83 8.64 -22.14
CA SER A 476 -20.20 9.08 -22.42
C SER A 476 -20.88 9.89 -21.29
N LEU A 477 -20.18 10.14 -20.17
CA LEU A 477 -20.71 10.93 -19.05
C LEU A 477 -20.85 12.41 -19.41
N SER A 478 -22.03 12.98 -19.19
CA SER A 478 -22.28 14.41 -19.38
C SER A 478 -21.34 15.28 -18.53
N GLY A 479 -20.73 16.29 -19.16
CA GLY A 479 -19.70 17.14 -18.56
C GLY A 479 -18.30 16.54 -18.63
N TRP A 480 -18.16 15.30 -19.09
CA TRP A 480 -16.91 14.55 -19.25
C TRP A 480 -16.92 13.72 -20.53
N LYS A 481 -17.70 14.10 -21.55
CA LYS A 481 -17.75 13.36 -22.81
C LYS A 481 -16.43 13.45 -23.54
N TRP A 482 -15.88 12.30 -23.89
CA TRP A 482 -14.67 12.16 -24.70
C TRP A 482 -15.03 11.37 -25.94
N GLU A 483 -14.63 11.89 -27.10
CA GLU A 483 -15.02 11.32 -28.38
C GLU A 483 -13.83 11.33 -29.34
N GLY A 484 -13.74 10.28 -30.15
CA GLY A 484 -12.67 10.13 -31.12
C GLY A 484 -13.02 10.76 -32.46
N LEU A 485 -12.03 11.34 -33.14
CA LEU A 485 -12.10 11.69 -34.56
C LEU A 485 -11.03 10.88 -35.28
N ILE A 486 -11.34 10.34 -36.46
CA ILE A 486 -10.38 9.55 -37.24
C ILE A 486 -10.66 9.68 -38.75
N LYS A 487 -9.60 9.79 -39.55
CA LYS A 487 -9.68 9.99 -41.01
C LYS A 487 -8.60 9.16 -41.72
N PHE A 488 -8.93 8.71 -42.93
CA PHE A 488 -8.09 7.87 -43.79
C PHE A 488 -8.03 8.48 -45.19
N ASP A 489 -6.88 8.36 -45.87
CA ASP A 489 -6.76 8.69 -47.29
C ASP A 489 -7.12 7.48 -48.16
N LEU A 490 -8.10 7.66 -49.05
CA LEU A 490 -8.63 6.61 -49.92
C LEU A 490 -7.98 6.61 -51.31
N SER A 491 -6.97 7.46 -51.55
CA SER A 491 -6.27 7.57 -52.83
C SER A 491 -5.58 6.27 -53.28
N ALA A 492 -5.30 5.36 -52.34
CA ALA A 492 -4.72 4.05 -52.60
C ALA A 492 -5.69 3.04 -53.23
N ILE A 493 -7.01 3.31 -53.23
CA ILE A 493 -7.99 2.45 -53.90
C ILE A 493 -7.78 2.57 -55.43
N PRO A 494 -7.58 1.45 -56.16
CA PRO A 494 -7.36 1.49 -57.61
C PRO A 494 -8.49 2.21 -58.35
N PRO A 495 -8.23 2.94 -59.44
CA PRO A 495 -9.26 3.65 -60.19
C PRO A 495 -10.25 2.67 -60.85
N ASN A 496 -11.55 2.99 -60.80
CA ASN A 496 -12.67 2.15 -61.25
C ASN A 496 -12.88 0.85 -60.45
N ALA A 497 -12.30 0.73 -59.26
CA ALA A 497 -12.57 -0.39 -58.38
C ALA A 497 -14.04 -0.36 -57.89
N THR A 498 -14.65 -1.53 -57.76
CA THR A 498 -15.96 -1.69 -57.11
C THR A 498 -15.74 -2.11 -55.66
N ILE A 499 -16.15 -1.28 -54.70
CA ILE A 499 -16.04 -1.61 -53.27
C ILE A 499 -17.01 -2.75 -52.93
N GLN A 500 -16.49 -3.84 -52.38
CA GLN A 500 -17.30 -4.99 -51.91
C GLN A 500 -17.58 -4.90 -50.41
N GLY A 501 -16.62 -4.38 -49.64
CA GLY A 501 -16.73 -4.21 -48.21
C GLY A 501 -15.71 -3.22 -47.67
N ALA A 502 -16.05 -2.51 -46.61
CA ALA A 502 -15.09 -1.72 -45.86
C ALA A 502 -15.36 -1.80 -44.35
N SER A 503 -14.29 -2.02 -43.58
CA SER A 503 -14.34 -2.13 -42.12
C SER A 503 -13.25 -1.29 -41.48
N LEU A 504 -13.65 -0.40 -40.57
CA LEU A 504 -12.72 0.30 -39.67
C LEU A 504 -12.46 -0.62 -38.47
N GLN A 505 -11.20 -0.84 -38.13
CA GLN A 505 -10.79 -1.58 -36.93
C GLN A 505 -9.96 -0.68 -36.02
N ALA A 506 -10.19 -0.77 -34.70
CA ALA A 506 -9.37 -0.09 -33.70
C ALA A 506 -9.08 -1.02 -32.52
N TYR A 507 -7.87 -0.94 -31.96
CA TYR A 507 -7.41 -1.85 -30.92
C TYR A 507 -7.71 -1.32 -29.52
N TYR A 508 -8.70 -1.92 -28.85
CA TYR A 508 -9.07 -1.62 -27.47
C TYR A 508 -8.10 -2.28 -26.51
N TYR A 509 -7.26 -1.48 -25.83
CA TYR A 509 -6.14 -1.99 -25.03
C TYR A 509 -6.26 -1.70 -23.53
N LYS A 510 -7.12 -0.76 -23.13
CA LYS A 510 -7.26 -0.36 -21.73
C LYS A 510 -8.66 0.18 -21.46
N ASN A 511 -9.14 0.00 -20.24
CA ASN A 511 -10.29 0.71 -19.70
C ASN A 511 -9.95 1.42 -18.39
N TRP A 512 -10.81 2.36 -18.00
CA TRP A 512 -10.71 3.09 -16.74
C TRP A 512 -12.11 3.42 -16.21
N ASP A 513 -12.23 3.65 -14.90
CA ASP A 513 -13.50 3.95 -14.20
C ASP A 513 -14.63 2.91 -14.45
N GLY A 514 -14.24 1.69 -14.83
CA GLY A 514 -15.12 0.53 -15.04
C GLY A 514 -14.79 -0.21 -16.34
N ASN A 515 -15.47 -1.34 -16.57
CA ASN A 515 -15.34 -2.12 -17.79
C ASN A 515 -16.50 -1.75 -18.75
N PRO A 516 -16.23 -1.17 -19.93
CA PRO A 516 -17.23 -0.77 -20.92
C PRO A 516 -17.87 -1.96 -21.65
N SER A 517 -17.74 -3.19 -21.15
CA SER A 517 -18.33 -4.39 -21.74
C SER A 517 -19.81 -4.22 -22.05
N GLY A 518 -20.21 -4.42 -23.31
CA GLY A 518 -21.60 -4.27 -23.74
C GLY A 518 -21.98 -2.85 -24.15
N HIS A 519 -21.09 -1.87 -24.01
CA HIS A 519 -21.31 -0.50 -24.47
C HIS A 519 -21.44 -0.45 -25.98
N GLN A 520 -22.36 0.37 -26.47
CA GLN A 520 -22.50 0.60 -27.90
C GLN A 520 -21.66 1.82 -28.29
N VAL A 521 -20.69 1.61 -29.18
CA VAL A 521 -19.88 2.68 -29.77
C VAL A 521 -20.29 2.86 -31.22
N ASN A 522 -20.73 4.06 -31.55
CA ASN A 522 -21.23 4.43 -32.87
C ASN A 522 -20.18 5.24 -33.65
N LEU A 523 -20.15 5.03 -34.96
CA LEU A 523 -19.44 5.89 -35.89
C LEU A 523 -20.41 6.81 -36.62
N TYR A 524 -20.09 8.09 -36.69
CA TYR A 524 -20.84 9.09 -37.44
C TYR A 524 -19.94 9.72 -38.48
N ARG A 525 -20.36 9.68 -39.74
CA ARG A 525 -19.64 10.36 -40.82
C ARG A 525 -19.54 11.86 -40.56
N ILE A 526 -18.32 12.39 -40.67
CA ILE A 526 -18.04 13.81 -40.50
C ILE A 526 -18.38 14.56 -41.81
N SER A 527 -18.99 15.74 -41.69
CA SER A 527 -19.48 16.54 -42.81
C SER A 527 -18.74 17.87 -43.03
N SER A 528 -17.82 18.24 -42.14
CA SER A 528 -16.95 19.41 -42.27
C SER A 528 -15.49 19.06 -42.02
N ASN A 529 -14.57 19.77 -42.67
CA ASN A 529 -13.13 19.56 -42.46
C ASN A 529 -12.70 19.86 -41.02
N TRP A 530 -11.60 19.23 -40.61
CA TRP A 530 -10.94 19.43 -39.32
C TRP A 530 -9.43 19.21 -39.48
N ASN A 531 -8.66 19.66 -38.51
CA ASN A 531 -7.21 19.49 -38.44
C ASN A 531 -6.86 18.92 -37.07
N GLU A 532 -6.22 17.76 -37.05
CA GLU A 532 -5.77 17.03 -35.87
C GLU A 532 -5.03 17.89 -34.84
N GLU A 533 -4.12 18.76 -35.29
CA GLU A 533 -3.26 19.56 -34.41
C GLU A 533 -4.02 20.70 -33.70
N THR A 534 -5.24 21.02 -34.15
CA THR A 534 -5.94 22.26 -33.73
C THR A 534 -7.39 22.06 -33.33
N VAL A 535 -7.98 20.89 -33.62
CA VAL A 535 -9.38 20.62 -33.30
C VAL A 535 -9.54 20.40 -31.80
N THR A 536 -10.58 21.02 -31.25
CA THR A 536 -10.94 20.98 -29.84
C THR A 536 -12.41 20.58 -29.70
N TRP A 537 -12.89 20.39 -28.47
CA TRP A 537 -14.34 20.21 -28.26
C TRP A 537 -15.14 21.41 -28.74
N THR A 538 -14.65 22.65 -28.52
CA THR A 538 -15.33 23.88 -28.96
C THR A 538 -15.38 24.02 -30.49
N THR A 539 -14.35 23.55 -31.19
CA THR A 539 -14.21 23.66 -32.65
C THR A 539 -14.54 22.38 -33.42
N ARG A 540 -15.04 21.35 -32.72
CA ARG A 540 -15.31 20.02 -33.28
C ARG A 540 -16.14 20.08 -34.58
N PRO A 541 -15.84 19.21 -35.56
CA PRO A 541 -16.54 19.24 -36.83
C PRO A 541 -17.98 18.75 -36.69
N SER A 542 -18.83 19.16 -37.64
CA SER A 542 -20.19 18.65 -37.75
C SER A 542 -20.19 17.21 -38.28
N SER A 543 -21.14 16.41 -37.84
CA SER A 543 -21.37 15.03 -38.32
C SER A 543 -22.82 14.85 -38.76
N VAL A 544 -23.10 13.78 -39.50
CA VAL A 544 -24.48 13.35 -39.77
C VAL A 544 -25.20 12.95 -38.48
N THR A 545 -26.53 12.94 -38.50
CA THR A 545 -27.36 12.64 -37.31
C THR A 545 -27.51 11.15 -37.06
N GLU A 546 -27.59 10.34 -38.11
CA GLU A 546 -27.70 8.88 -38.01
C GLU A 546 -26.31 8.25 -38.01
N PRO A 547 -26.06 7.23 -37.18
CA PRO A 547 -24.78 6.54 -37.17
C PRO A 547 -24.60 5.75 -38.48
N SER A 548 -23.40 5.83 -39.05
CA SER A 548 -23.00 5.03 -40.20
C SER A 548 -22.82 3.56 -39.82
N SER A 549 -22.37 3.31 -38.59
CA SER A 549 -22.08 1.97 -38.07
C SER A 549 -22.11 1.97 -36.54
N SER A 550 -22.22 0.78 -35.95
CA SER A 550 -22.10 0.58 -34.51
C SER A 550 -21.37 -0.72 -34.19
N ALA A 551 -20.69 -0.72 -33.05
CA ALA A 551 -20.03 -1.90 -32.50
C ALA A 551 -20.33 -2.00 -31.00
N VAL A 552 -20.20 -3.22 -30.46
CA VAL A 552 -20.36 -3.49 -29.04
C VAL A 552 -18.99 -3.74 -28.44
N MET A 553 -18.68 -3.04 -27.36
CA MET A 553 -17.40 -3.18 -26.66
C MET A 553 -17.24 -4.57 -26.04
N PRO A 554 -16.09 -5.23 -26.25
CA PRO A 554 -15.83 -6.57 -25.73
C PRO A 554 -15.59 -6.55 -24.21
N ALA A 555 -15.75 -7.72 -23.58
CA ALA A 555 -15.61 -7.87 -22.14
C ALA A 555 -14.16 -7.79 -21.64
N THR A 556 -13.19 -8.08 -22.50
CA THR A 556 -11.76 -8.05 -22.19
C THR A 556 -11.06 -7.01 -23.05
N ILE A 557 -10.01 -6.41 -22.49
CA ILE A 557 -9.05 -5.58 -23.23
C ILE A 557 -8.19 -6.44 -24.17
N GLU A 558 -7.34 -5.79 -24.95
CA GLU A 558 -6.45 -6.39 -25.95
C GLU A 558 -7.20 -7.04 -27.12
N GLN A 559 -8.27 -6.38 -27.57
CA GLN A 559 -9.16 -6.86 -28.63
C GLN A 559 -9.35 -5.81 -29.71
N TRP A 560 -9.49 -6.26 -30.96
CA TRP A 560 -9.92 -5.40 -32.07
C TRP A 560 -11.44 -5.21 -32.04
N VAL A 561 -11.88 -3.96 -32.18
CA VAL A 561 -13.29 -3.59 -32.37
C VAL A 561 -13.49 -3.17 -33.81
N LEU A 562 -14.56 -3.65 -34.45
CA LEU A 562 -14.81 -3.50 -35.88
C LEU A 562 -16.13 -2.79 -36.15
N TRP A 563 -16.09 -1.83 -37.08
CA TRP A 563 -17.26 -1.13 -37.60
C TRP A 563 -17.35 -1.31 -39.11
N ASN A 564 -18.50 -1.76 -39.61
CA ASN A 564 -18.76 -1.83 -41.04
C ASN A 564 -19.11 -0.42 -41.58
N VAL A 565 -18.22 0.13 -42.40
CA VAL A 565 -18.33 1.48 -43.00
C VAL A 565 -18.45 1.43 -44.52
N THR A 566 -18.82 0.28 -45.08
CA THR A 566 -18.91 0.03 -46.53
C THR A 566 -19.69 1.13 -47.27
N GLY A 567 -20.86 1.51 -46.75
CA GLY A 567 -21.70 2.53 -47.38
C GLY A 567 -21.05 3.92 -47.42
N ASP A 568 -20.29 4.29 -46.38
CA ASP A 568 -19.58 5.57 -46.35
C ASP A 568 -18.39 5.58 -47.32
N VAL A 569 -17.62 4.50 -47.37
CA VAL A 569 -16.49 4.37 -48.31
C VAL A 569 -16.96 4.43 -49.76
N MET A 570 -18.07 3.76 -50.10
CA MET A 570 -18.71 3.89 -51.41
C MET A 570 -19.13 5.33 -51.71
N MET A 571 -19.69 6.07 -50.74
CA MET A 571 -20.05 7.47 -50.94
C MET A 571 -18.82 8.37 -51.18
N PHE A 572 -17.72 8.12 -50.47
CA PHE A 572 -16.49 8.88 -50.64
C PHE A 572 -15.84 8.62 -52.00
N TYR A 573 -15.75 7.36 -52.39
CA TYR A 573 -15.04 6.93 -53.59
C TYR A 573 -15.88 7.05 -54.86
N ASP A 574 -17.09 6.47 -54.91
CA ASP A 574 -17.90 6.41 -56.13
C ASP A 574 -18.68 7.69 -56.40
N GLN A 575 -19.16 8.35 -55.34
CA GLN A 575 -20.08 9.50 -55.46
C GLN A 575 -19.36 10.85 -55.33
N GLY A 576 -18.04 10.84 -55.09
CA GLY A 576 -17.22 12.05 -54.97
C GLY A 576 -17.55 12.90 -53.73
N SER A 577 -18.18 12.32 -52.72
CA SER A 577 -18.42 13.04 -51.46
C SER A 577 -17.08 13.33 -50.78
N PRO A 578 -16.87 14.55 -50.24
CA PRO A 578 -15.66 14.84 -49.47
C PRO A 578 -15.50 13.87 -48.30
N ASN A 579 -14.31 13.29 -48.16
CA ASN A 579 -13.96 12.42 -47.05
C ASN A 579 -13.33 13.24 -45.90
N TYR A 580 -14.06 13.37 -44.80
CA TYR A 580 -13.57 13.96 -43.55
C TYR A 580 -13.46 12.96 -42.41
N GLY A 581 -13.61 11.66 -42.70
CA GLY A 581 -13.53 10.60 -41.70
C GLY A 581 -14.79 10.46 -40.83
N TRP A 582 -14.59 9.92 -39.62
CA TRP A 582 -15.63 9.51 -38.69
C TRP A 582 -15.41 10.05 -37.29
N ARG A 583 -16.52 10.34 -36.60
CA ARG A 583 -16.57 10.64 -35.17
C ARG A 583 -17.03 9.39 -34.41
N MET A 584 -16.23 8.95 -33.46
CA MET A 584 -16.45 7.78 -32.61
C MET A 584 -17.10 8.21 -31.30
N MET A 585 -18.27 7.67 -30.97
CA MET A 585 -19.00 8.04 -29.75
C MET A 585 -19.52 6.82 -29.00
N ASP A 586 -19.18 6.69 -27.72
CA ASP A 586 -19.89 5.83 -26.79
C ASP A 586 -21.23 6.49 -26.41
N ILE A 587 -22.34 5.75 -26.54
CA ILE A 587 -23.70 6.26 -26.28
C ILE A 587 -24.32 5.71 -24.99
N SER A 588 -23.53 5.02 -24.15
CA SER A 588 -24.03 4.27 -22.99
C SER A 588 -24.46 5.18 -21.83
N GLY A 589 -23.90 6.39 -21.75
CA GLY A 589 -24.31 7.44 -20.82
C GLY A 589 -23.78 7.28 -19.40
N ASP A 590 -22.67 6.58 -19.20
CA ASP A 590 -22.03 6.38 -17.90
C ASP A 590 -20.57 6.85 -17.87
N ASN A 591 -19.91 6.63 -16.74
CA ASN A 591 -18.58 7.16 -16.44
C ASN A 591 -17.43 6.27 -16.90
N THR A 592 -17.70 5.08 -17.45
CA THR A 592 -16.63 4.17 -17.88
C THR A 592 -15.92 4.71 -19.11
N CYS A 593 -14.63 4.40 -19.21
CA CYS A 593 -13.78 4.86 -20.30
C CYS A 593 -13.22 3.67 -21.08
N SER A 594 -13.16 3.81 -22.40
CA SER A 594 -12.43 2.91 -23.29
C SER A 594 -11.26 3.63 -23.96
N TYR A 595 -10.13 2.93 -24.08
CA TYR A 595 -8.93 3.42 -24.73
C TYR A 595 -8.59 2.54 -25.91
N PHE A 596 -8.53 3.15 -27.08
CA PHE A 596 -8.03 2.56 -28.31
C PHE A 596 -6.64 3.08 -28.61
N ARG A 597 -5.81 2.30 -29.28
CA ARG A 597 -4.53 2.82 -29.82
C ARG A 597 -4.82 3.85 -30.92
N SER A 598 -4.02 4.90 -30.96
CA SER A 598 -3.99 5.88 -32.06
C SER A 598 -2.89 5.53 -33.06
N LYS A 599 -2.80 6.31 -34.13
CA LYS A 599 -1.73 6.27 -35.12
C LYS A 599 -0.36 6.66 -34.56
N ASP A 600 -0.33 7.44 -33.48
CA ASP A 600 0.91 7.94 -32.89
C ASP A 600 1.55 6.93 -31.93
N TYR A 601 0.87 5.81 -31.63
CA TYR A 601 1.48 4.69 -30.93
C TYR A 601 2.40 3.89 -31.86
N SER A 602 3.16 2.92 -31.34
CA SER A 602 4.17 2.20 -32.13
C SER A 602 3.68 0.93 -32.83
N SER A 603 2.49 0.42 -32.48
CA SER A 603 1.93 -0.84 -32.99
C SER A 603 0.42 -0.91 -32.78
N PHE A 604 -0.29 -1.84 -33.42
CA PHE A 604 -1.75 -2.01 -33.25
C PHE A 604 -2.58 -0.74 -33.55
N HIS A 605 -2.15 0.05 -34.53
CA HIS A 605 -2.87 1.25 -34.95
C HIS A 605 -4.27 0.91 -35.47
N PRO A 606 -5.21 1.86 -35.44
CA PRO A 606 -6.45 1.70 -36.18
C PRO A 606 -6.16 1.48 -37.67
N VAL A 607 -7.01 0.73 -38.35
CA VAL A 607 -6.88 0.51 -39.80
C VAL A 607 -8.24 0.52 -40.49
N LEU A 608 -8.27 0.95 -41.74
CA LEU A 608 -9.40 0.78 -42.64
C LEU A 608 -9.09 -0.33 -43.64
N ILE A 609 -9.87 -1.40 -43.58
CA ILE A 609 -9.73 -2.57 -44.45
C ILE A 609 -10.81 -2.49 -45.52
N ILE A 610 -10.41 -2.55 -46.79
CA ILE A 610 -11.30 -2.39 -47.94
C ILE A 610 -11.11 -3.59 -48.85
N ASP A 611 -12.19 -4.35 -49.06
CA ASP A 611 -12.28 -5.39 -50.06
C ASP A 611 -12.91 -4.80 -51.33
N TYR A 612 -12.30 -5.03 -52.49
CA TYR A 612 -12.75 -4.50 -53.77
C TYR A 612 -12.68 -5.52 -54.91
N GLU A 613 -13.22 -5.16 -56.07
CA GLU A 613 -13.04 -5.85 -57.34
C GLU A 613 -12.57 -4.84 -58.40
N THR A 614 -11.81 -5.30 -59.39
CA THR A 614 -11.28 -4.47 -60.50
C THR A 614 -11.75 -4.94 -61.86
#